data_AF-T0YZR5-F1
#
_entry.id   AF-T0YZR5-F1
#
_cell.length_a   1.000
_cell.length_b   1.000
_cell.length_c   1.000
_cell.angle_alpha   90.00
_cell.angle_beta   90.00
_cell.angle_gamma   90.00
#
_symmetry.space_group_name_H-M   'P 1'
#
loop_
_entity.id
_entity.type
_entity.pdbx_description
1 polymer ?
#
loop_
_entity_poly.entity_id
_entity_poly.type
_entity_poly.pdbx_seq_one_letter_code
_entity_poly.pdbx_strand_id
1 'polypeptide(L)'
;MSLPNWPGVIENYREFLSVSETTKIVTLKEGGTPLLPLIRIPDIIRAPISLYVKLEGQNPTGSFKDRGMTLAVTKALEKGAKALICASTGNTSASAAAYGVRAGLKVYVVIPEGNIAKGKLAQAVMHQSVVIQVQG
;
A
#
# COMPACT_ATOMS: atom_id res chain seq x y z
N MET A 1 -13.84 -3.68 -24.95
CA MET A 1 -14.48 -3.02 -23.80
C MET A 1 -13.38 -2.53 -22.87
N SER A 2 -13.24 -1.22 -22.66
CA SER A 2 -12.37 -0.73 -21.59
C SER A 2 -12.98 -1.15 -20.25
N LEU A 3 -12.16 -1.69 -19.34
CA LEU A 3 -12.59 -1.90 -17.97
C LEU A 3 -13.08 -0.55 -17.40
N PRO A 4 -14.14 -0.52 -16.57
CA PRO A 4 -14.54 0.70 -15.89
C PRO A 4 -13.33 1.29 -15.17
N ASN A 5 -13.15 2.61 -15.26
CA ASN A 5 -12.01 3.31 -14.68
C ASN A 5 -12.05 3.18 -13.15
N TRP A 6 -11.28 2.26 -12.58
CA TRP A 6 -11.19 2.02 -11.15
C TRP A 6 -10.69 3.28 -10.41
N PRO A 7 -11.44 3.82 -9.44
CA PRO A 7 -11.12 5.12 -8.83
C PRO A 7 -10.13 5.04 -7.65
N GLY A 8 -9.88 3.83 -7.12
CA GLY A 8 -9.13 3.59 -5.88
C GLY A 8 -10.05 3.12 -4.75
N VAL A 9 -9.46 2.61 -3.66
CA VAL A 9 -10.22 2.01 -2.55
C VAL A 9 -11.15 3.02 -1.90
N ILE A 10 -10.68 4.24 -1.64
CA ILE A 10 -11.47 5.21 -0.85
C ILE A 10 -12.72 5.64 -1.60
N GLU A 11 -12.60 6.02 -2.87
CA GLU A 11 -13.76 6.44 -3.65
C GLU A 11 -14.75 5.30 -3.90
N ASN A 12 -14.25 4.08 -4.14
CA ASN A 12 -15.12 2.93 -4.37
C ASN A 12 -15.88 2.47 -3.12
N TYR A 13 -15.33 2.69 -1.93
CA TYR A 13 -15.89 2.22 -0.66
C TYR A 13 -16.14 3.36 0.34
N ARG A 14 -16.44 4.56 -0.18
CA ARG A 14 -16.50 5.80 0.61
C ARG A 14 -17.44 5.69 1.80
N GLU A 15 -18.59 5.06 1.60
CA GLU A 15 -19.64 4.87 2.62
C GLU A 15 -19.18 4.05 3.84
N PHE A 16 -18.12 3.25 3.71
CA PHE A 16 -17.58 2.42 4.78
C PHE A 16 -16.37 3.02 5.49
N LEU A 17 -15.88 4.18 5.04
CA LEU A 17 -14.63 4.77 5.48
C LEU A 17 -14.86 6.13 6.13
N SER A 18 -14.04 6.48 7.12
CA SER A 18 -14.15 7.74 7.87
C SER A 18 -13.59 8.96 7.09
N VAL A 19 -14.16 9.23 5.91
CA VAL A 19 -13.83 10.36 5.03
C VAL A 19 -15.08 11.20 4.79
N SER A 20 -14.95 12.52 4.79
CA SER A 20 -16.05 13.45 4.47
C SER A 20 -16.08 13.72 2.96
N GLU A 21 -17.13 14.39 2.47
CA GLU A 21 -17.18 14.90 1.08
C GLU A 21 -16.03 15.85 0.75
N THR A 22 -15.53 16.57 1.75
CA THR A 22 -14.45 17.55 1.61
C THR A 22 -13.05 16.94 1.78
N THR A 23 -12.93 15.67 2.19
CA THR A 23 -11.64 15.00 2.32
C THR A 23 -10.98 14.89 0.93
N LYS A 24 -9.79 15.50 0.78
CA LYS A 24 -8.95 15.37 -0.42
C LYS A 24 -8.26 14.01 -0.45
N ILE A 25 -8.70 13.13 -1.34
CA ILE A 25 -8.23 11.75 -1.40
C ILE A 25 -6.84 11.63 -2.02
N VAL A 26 -5.93 10.93 -1.34
CA VAL A 26 -4.61 10.53 -1.87
C VAL A 26 -4.70 9.09 -2.38
N THR A 27 -4.81 8.93 -3.70
CA THR A 27 -4.96 7.62 -4.35
C THR A 27 -3.84 7.38 -5.36
N LEU A 28 -3.41 6.13 -5.47
CA LEU A 28 -2.61 5.59 -6.59
C LEU A 28 -3.42 4.59 -7.41
N LYS A 29 -4.76 4.60 -7.27
CA LYS A 29 -5.71 3.63 -7.82
C LYS A 29 -5.50 2.21 -7.28
N GLU A 30 -5.09 2.09 -6.02
CA GLU A 30 -4.99 0.81 -5.32
C GLU A 30 -6.34 0.10 -5.17
N GLY A 31 -6.31 -1.21 -4.93
CA GLY A 31 -7.50 -2.05 -4.91
C GLY A 31 -7.88 -2.55 -6.29
N GLY A 32 -9.13 -3.00 -6.46
CA GLY A 32 -9.60 -3.55 -7.75
C GLY A 32 -8.82 -4.77 -8.26
N THR A 33 -8.00 -5.39 -7.41
CA THR A 33 -7.07 -6.45 -7.80
C THR A 33 -7.80 -7.74 -8.24
N PRO A 34 -7.23 -8.54 -9.16
CA PRO A 34 -7.87 -9.77 -9.62
C PRO A 34 -8.14 -10.78 -8.50
N LEU A 35 -9.26 -11.49 -8.62
CA LEU A 35 -9.54 -12.72 -7.89
C LEU A 35 -9.44 -13.87 -8.87
N LEU A 36 -8.36 -14.65 -8.80
CA LEU A 36 -8.09 -15.71 -9.78
C LEU A 36 -8.51 -17.07 -9.24
N PRO A 37 -9.31 -17.85 -9.98
CA PRO A 37 -9.58 -19.24 -9.63
C PRO A 37 -8.33 -20.11 -9.82
N LEU A 38 -8.01 -20.93 -8.83
CA LEU A 38 -6.95 -21.93 -8.90
C LEU A 38 -7.55 -23.29 -9.27
N ILE A 39 -7.64 -23.58 -10.56
CA ILE A 39 -8.33 -24.78 -11.05
C ILE A 39 -7.56 -26.09 -10.80
N ARG A 40 -6.22 -26.08 -10.80
CA ARG A 40 -5.41 -27.32 -10.66
C ARG A 40 -5.06 -27.69 -9.22
N ILE A 41 -5.01 -26.73 -8.31
CA ILE A 41 -4.55 -26.99 -6.94
C ILE A 41 -5.53 -27.88 -6.16
N PRO A 42 -6.86 -27.65 -6.20
CA PRO A 42 -7.84 -28.54 -5.57
C PRO A 42 -7.68 -30.00 -6.00
N ASP A 43 -7.46 -30.25 -7.31
CA ASP A 43 -7.23 -31.59 -7.85
C ASP A 43 -5.95 -32.23 -7.29
N ILE A 44 -4.84 -31.48 -7.24
CA ILE A 44 -3.56 -31.95 -6.71
C ILE A 44 -3.68 -32.35 -5.24
N ILE A 45 -4.40 -31.57 -4.44
CA ILE A 45 -4.57 -31.82 -3.00
C ILE A 45 -5.77 -32.74 -2.69
N ARG A 46 -6.50 -33.19 -3.72
CA ARG A 46 -7.70 -34.05 -3.62
C ARG A 46 -8.76 -33.49 -2.65
N ALA A 47 -8.97 -32.19 -2.67
CA ALA A 47 -9.96 -31.52 -1.83
C ALA A 47 -11.13 -31.01 -2.70
N PRO A 48 -12.40 -31.31 -2.34
CA PRO A 48 -13.57 -30.83 -3.06
C PRO A 48 -13.87 -29.37 -2.68
N ILE A 49 -12.95 -28.46 -3.00
CA ILE A 49 -13.03 -27.04 -2.66
C ILE A 49 -12.86 -26.15 -3.90
N SER A 50 -13.56 -25.02 -3.91
CA SER A 50 -13.28 -23.92 -4.85
C SER A 50 -12.20 -23.02 -4.26
N LEU A 51 -11.02 -23.01 -4.87
CA LEU A 51 -9.89 -22.23 -4.39
C LEU A 51 -9.65 -21.00 -5.27
N TYR A 52 -9.41 -19.85 -4.64
CA TYR A 52 -9.11 -18.58 -5.32
C TYR A 52 -7.91 -17.88 -4.68
N VAL A 53 -7.19 -17.09 -5.48
CA VAL A 53 -6.13 -16.20 -5.01
C VAL A 53 -6.51 -14.76 -5.28
N LYS A 54 -6.44 -13.92 -4.24
CA LYS A 54 -6.54 -12.47 -4.37
C LYS A 54 -5.16 -11.89 -4.66
N LEU A 55 -4.95 -11.40 -5.88
CA LEU A 55 -3.63 -10.93 -6.35
C LEU A 55 -3.28 -9.53 -5.85
N GLU A 56 -3.00 -9.41 -4.55
CA GLU A 56 -2.61 -8.15 -3.91
C GLU A 56 -1.25 -7.61 -4.33
N GLY A 57 -0.44 -8.43 -5.01
CA GLY A 57 0.81 -8.00 -5.63
C GLY A 57 0.63 -7.07 -6.83
N GLN A 58 -0.60 -6.90 -7.34
CA GLN A 58 -0.91 -5.96 -8.43
C GLN A 58 -1.34 -4.57 -7.94
N ASN A 59 -1.25 -4.30 -6.64
CA ASN A 59 -1.37 -2.93 -6.13
C ASN A 59 -0.13 -2.09 -6.54
N PRO A 60 -0.23 -0.75 -6.53
CA PRO A 60 0.81 0.16 -7.04
C PRO A 60 2.24 -0.08 -6.53
N THR A 61 2.42 -0.38 -5.24
CA THR A 61 3.74 -0.69 -4.67
C THR A 61 3.98 -2.19 -4.48
N GLY A 62 3.14 -3.03 -5.09
CA GLY A 62 3.29 -4.48 -5.09
C GLY A 62 2.78 -5.19 -3.83
N SER A 63 1.93 -4.57 -3.02
CA SER A 63 1.35 -5.25 -1.86
C SER A 63 0.01 -4.67 -1.38
N PHE A 64 -0.69 -5.42 -0.53
CA PHE A 64 -1.94 -4.97 0.09
C PHE A 64 -1.79 -3.74 1.01
N LYS A 65 -0.55 -3.36 1.39
CA LYS A 65 -0.33 -2.21 2.28
C LYS A 65 -0.87 -0.90 1.70
N ASP A 66 -0.93 -0.82 0.38
CA ASP A 66 -1.47 0.34 -0.35
C ASP A 66 -2.90 0.67 0.05
N ARG A 67 -3.73 -0.37 0.30
CA ARG A 67 -5.13 -0.20 0.73
C ARG A 67 -5.26 0.55 2.07
N GLY A 68 -4.34 0.29 2.99
CA GLY A 68 -4.32 1.00 4.28
C GLY A 68 -3.63 2.36 4.15
N MET A 69 -2.56 2.43 3.35
CA MET A 69 -1.75 3.62 3.22
C MET A 69 -2.49 4.78 2.56
N THR A 70 -3.32 4.50 1.55
CA THR A 70 -4.21 5.50 0.93
C THR A 70 -5.03 6.25 1.97
N LEU A 71 -5.63 5.53 2.92
CA LEU A 71 -6.48 6.10 3.97
C LEU A 71 -5.65 6.79 5.04
N ALA A 72 -4.57 6.16 5.50
CA ALA A 72 -3.69 6.72 6.51
C ALA A 72 -3.12 8.07 6.08
N VAL A 73 -2.63 8.16 4.84
CA VAL A 73 -2.03 9.38 4.29
C VAL A 73 -3.10 10.44 4.00
N THR A 74 -4.26 10.05 3.47
CA THR A 74 -5.40 10.95 3.28
C THR A 74 -5.81 11.60 4.60
N LYS A 75 -5.96 10.82 5.68
CA LYS A 75 -6.31 11.36 7.01
C LYS A 75 -5.17 12.15 7.65
N ALA A 76 -3.91 11.80 7.38
CA ALA A 76 -2.77 12.58 7.85
C ALA A 76 -2.75 13.98 7.22
N LEU A 77 -3.01 14.09 5.91
CA LEU A 77 -3.16 15.38 5.24
C LEU A 77 -4.32 16.19 5.81
N GLU A 78 -5.47 15.55 6.02
CA GLU A 78 -6.65 16.21 6.59
C GLU A 78 -6.36 16.81 7.97
N LYS A 79 -5.53 16.14 8.77
CA LYS A 79 -5.08 16.62 10.09
C LYS A 79 -3.91 17.60 10.04
N GLY A 80 -3.47 18.01 8.85
CA GLY A 80 -2.38 18.98 8.68
C GLY A 80 -0.98 18.43 8.98
N ALA A 81 -0.79 17.11 8.94
CA ALA A 81 0.52 16.49 9.14
C ALA A 81 1.55 17.02 8.14
N LYS A 82 2.82 17.08 8.55
CA LYS A 82 3.95 17.53 7.71
C LYS A 82 4.87 16.39 7.29
N ALA A 83 4.74 15.25 7.95
CA ALA A 83 5.53 14.07 7.66
C ALA A 83 4.81 12.79 8.09
N LEU A 84 5.29 11.68 7.54
CA LEU A 84 4.97 10.32 7.91
C LEU A 84 6.22 9.66 8.49
N ILE A 85 6.05 8.75 9.44
CA ILE A 85 7.13 7.93 9.97
C ILE A 85 6.67 6.48 10.06
N CYS A 86 7.55 5.54 9.73
CA CYS A 86 7.28 4.12 9.94
C CYS A 86 8.57 3.36 10.33
N ALA A 87 8.41 2.35 11.17
CA ALA A 87 9.47 1.40 11.49
C ALA A 87 9.24 0.11 10.69
N SER A 88 9.86 0.01 9.50
CA SER A 88 9.71 -1.16 8.63
C SER A 88 10.79 -1.21 7.56
N THR A 89 11.34 -2.41 7.32
CA THR A 89 12.32 -2.68 6.26
C THR A 89 11.66 -3.20 4.96
N GLY A 90 10.33 -3.13 4.83
CA GLY A 90 9.58 -3.81 3.75
C GLY A 90 8.42 -3.06 3.15
N ASN A 91 7.37 -3.79 2.75
CA ASN A 91 6.27 -3.25 1.94
C ASN A 91 5.56 -2.03 2.59
N THR A 92 5.53 -1.94 3.91
CA THR A 92 4.94 -0.78 4.61
C THR A 92 5.73 0.49 4.33
N SER A 93 7.07 0.44 4.35
CA SER A 93 7.89 1.64 4.07
C SER A 93 7.86 2.00 2.60
N ALA A 94 7.82 1.03 1.69
CA ALA A 94 7.61 1.29 0.27
C ALA A 94 6.26 1.99 -0.01
N SER A 95 5.17 1.47 0.57
CA SER A 95 3.84 2.07 0.47
C SER A 95 3.81 3.47 1.09
N ALA A 96 4.34 3.64 2.31
CA ALA A 96 4.39 4.95 2.98
C ALA A 96 5.17 5.98 2.16
N ALA A 97 6.28 5.57 1.55
CA ALA A 97 7.08 6.40 0.68
C ALA A 97 6.30 6.85 -0.56
N ALA A 98 5.68 5.92 -1.29
CA ALA A 98 4.94 6.22 -2.51
C ALA A 98 3.75 7.17 -2.25
N TYR A 99 2.93 6.87 -1.24
CA TYR A 99 1.78 7.70 -0.88
C TYR A 99 2.20 9.03 -0.25
N GLY A 100 3.27 9.05 0.55
CA GLY A 100 3.81 10.27 1.12
C GLY A 100 4.31 11.24 0.06
N VAL A 101 5.06 10.76 -0.94
CA VAL A 101 5.48 11.56 -2.10
C VAL A 101 4.26 12.07 -2.87
N ARG A 102 3.28 11.21 -3.15
CA ARG A 102 2.04 11.59 -3.82
C ARG A 102 1.28 12.70 -3.07
N ALA A 103 1.34 12.68 -1.75
CA ALA A 103 0.73 13.65 -0.85
C ALA A 103 1.57 14.91 -0.61
N GLY A 104 2.81 14.98 -1.09
CA GLY A 104 3.74 16.07 -0.78
C GLY A 104 4.22 16.09 0.69
N LEU A 105 4.21 14.94 1.36
CA LEU A 105 4.67 14.76 2.73
C LEU A 105 6.10 14.23 2.76
N LYS A 106 6.89 14.67 3.76
CA LYS A 106 8.17 14.02 4.08
C LYS A 106 7.89 12.63 4.65
N VAL A 107 8.73 11.65 4.32
CA VAL A 107 8.59 10.28 4.85
C VAL A 107 9.89 9.85 5.51
N TYR A 108 9.79 9.40 6.75
CA TYR A 108 10.89 8.88 7.54
C TYR A 108 10.74 7.37 7.73
N VAL A 109 11.77 6.62 7.41
CA VAL A 109 11.79 5.16 7.54
C VAL A 109 12.86 4.78 8.55
N VAL A 110 12.42 4.27 9.70
CA VAL A 110 13.31 3.87 10.81
C VAL A 110 13.60 2.39 10.70
N ILE A 111 14.89 2.02 10.69
CA ILE A 111 15.34 0.63 10.60
C ILE A 111 16.50 0.35 11.55
N PRO A 112 16.61 -0.87 12.12
CA PRO A 112 17.77 -1.26 12.90
C PRO A 112 19.01 -1.40 12.02
N GLU A 113 20.17 -1.00 12.55
CA GLU A 113 21.46 -1.16 11.89
C GLU A 113 21.73 -2.65 11.56
N GLY A 114 22.37 -2.93 10.41
CA GLY A 114 22.73 -4.29 9.97
C GLY A 114 21.60 -5.15 9.38
N ASN A 115 20.33 -4.78 9.53
CA ASN A 115 19.18 -5.61 9.14
C ASN A 115 18.51 -5.18 7.82
N ILE A 116 19.30 -4.98 6.74
CA ILE A 116 18.82 -4.34 5.51
C ILE A 116 18.78 -5.30 4.31
N ALA A 117 17.58 -5.73 3.93
CA ALA A 117 17.34 -6.30 2.61
C ALA A 117 17.35 -5.19 1.54
N LYS A 118 18.47 -5.01 0.84
CA LYS A 118 18.72 -3.92 -0.13
C LYS A 118 17.58 -3.69 -1.14
N GLY A 119 16.97 -4.75 -1.66
CA GLY A 119 15.89 -4.65 -2.66
C GLY A 119 14.62 -3.98 -2.13
N LYS A 120 14.31 -4.12 -0.84
CA LYS A 120 13.11 -3.52 -0.22
C LYS A 120 13.35 -2.05 0.15
N LEU A 121 14.59 -1.71 0.51
CA LEU A 121 14.98 -0.32 0.78
C LEU A 121 15.00 0.52 -0.50
N ALA A 122 15.30 -0.09 -1.65
CA ALA A 122 15.36 0.59 -2.94
C ALA A 122 14.07 1.37 -3.25
N GLN A 123 12.89 0.80 -2.97
CA GLN A 123 11.61 1.50 -3.19
C GLN A 123 11.45 2.74 -2.29
N ALA A 124 11.80 2.62 -1.00
CA ALA A 124 11.73 3.75 -0.08
C ALA A 124 12.67 4.89 -0.51
N VAL A 125 13.89 4.55 -0.94
CA VAL A 125 14.88 5.52 -1.42
C VAL A 125 14.47 6.13 -2.76
N MET A 126 13.93 5.35 -3.70
CA MET A 126 13.44 5.87 -5.00
C MET A 126 12.30 6.88 -4.81
N HIS A 127 11.47 6.68 -3.79
CA HIS A 127 10.43 7.63 -3.39
C HIS A 127 10.94 8.68 -2.40
N GLN A 128 12.22 9.05 -2.45
CA GLN A 128 12.81 10.17 -1.71
C GLN A 128 12.56 10.16 -0.19
N SER A 129 12.36 8.98 0.41
CA SER A 129 12.22 8.86 1.86
C SER A 129 13.56 9.03 2.56
N VAL A 130 13.53 9.64 3.74
CA VAL A 130 14.68 9.74 4.63
C VAL A 130 14.78 8.46 5.45
N VAL A 131 15.79 7.65 5.18
CA VAL A 131 16.06 6.42 5.94
C VAL A 131 16.91 6.77 7.16
N ILE A 132 16.40 6.45 8.35
CA ILE A 132 17.06 6.64 9.64
C ILE A 132 17.46 5.27 10.16
N GLN A 133 18.78 5.02 10.26
CA GLN A 133 19.31 3.82 10.89
C GLN A 133 19.51 4.10 12.38
N VAL A 134 19.07 3.16 13.22
CA VAL A 134 19.19 3.27 14.68
C VAL A 134 20.04 2.12 15.19
N GLN A 135 21.02 2.44 16.04
CA GLN A 135 21.82 1.46 16.77
C GLN A 135 20.98 0.97 17.95
N GLY A 136 20.65 -0.32 17.97
CA GLY A 136 19.82 -0.94 18.99
C GLY A 136 19.87 -2.46 18.93
#